data_AF-A0A7C0XL36-F1
#
_entry.id   AF-A0A7C0XL36-F1
#
_cell.length_a   1.000
_cell.length_b   1.000
_cell.length_c   1.000
_cell.angle_alpha   90.00
_cell.angle_beta   90.00
_cell.angle_gamma   90.00
#
_symmetry.space_group_name_H-M   'P 1'
#
loop_
_entity.id
_entity.type
_entity.pdbx_description
1 polymer ?
#
loop_
_entity_poly.entity_id
_entity_poly.type
_entity_poly.pdbx_seq_one_letter_code
_entity_poly.pdbx_strand_id
1 'polypeptide(L)' 'MSILFFDLRAQYQSIKNEIDEAIARVLEKGCFILGEEVEAFEEEFARYCGCSYGVG' A
#
# COMPACT_ATOMS: atom_id res chain seq x y z
N MET A 1 -15.46 24.50 -15.53
CA MET A 1 -14.54 23.35 -15.50
C MET A 1 -13.50 23.64 -14.43
N SER A 2 -13.51 22.93 -13.31
CA SER A 2 -12.49 23.06 -12.26
C SER A 2 -11.43 21.99 -12.46
N ILE A 3 -10.18 22.38 -12.68
CA ILE A 3 -9.05 21.47 -12.74
C ILE A 3 -8.53 21.28 -11.33
N LEU A 4 -8.48 20.03 -10.87
CA LEU A 4 -7.92 19.69 -9.57
C LEU A 4 -6.39 19.68 -9.68
N PHE A 5 -5.71 20.35 -8.76
CA PHE A 5 -4.25 20.35 -8.66
C PHE A 5 -3.71 18.95 -8.34
N PHE A 6 -4.47 18.15 -7.56
CA PHE A 6 -4.13 16.79 -7.20
C PHE A 6 -5.43 15.96 -7.07
N ASP A 7 -5.60 14.93 -7.89
CA ASP A 7 -6.79 14.07 -7.89
C ASP A 7 -6.46 12.64 -7.43
N LEU A 8 -6.48 12.45 -6.10
CA LEU A 8 -6.29 11.13 -5.49
C LEU A 8 -7.38 10.13 -5.88
N ARG A 9 -8.57 10.59 -6.27
CA ARG A 9 -9.64 9.67 -6.69
C ARG A 9 -9.29 9.04 -8.02
N ALA A 10 -8.76 9.83 -8.95
CA ALA A 10 -8.27 9.32 -10.23
C ALA A 10 -7.10 8.33 -10.03
N GLN A 11 -6.16 8.63 -9.12
CA GLN A 11 -5.09 7.68 -8.77
C GLN A 11 -5.64 6.39 -8.17
N TYR A 12 -6.49 6.47 -7.14
CA TYR A 12 -7.11 5.29 -6.55
C TYR A 12 -7.87 4.46 -7.59
N GLN A 13 -8.65 5.10 -8.46
CA GLN A 13 -9.38 4.42 -9.54
C GLN A 13 -8.45 3.68 -10.51
N SER A 14 -7.25 4.20 -10.77
CA SER A 14 -6.29 3.57 -11.69
C SER A 14 -5.72 2.25 -11.17
N ILE A 15 -5.70 2.04 -9.85
CA ILE A 15 -5.16 0.84 -9.18
C ILE A 15 -6.19 0.20 -8.21
N LYS A 16 -7.48 0.48 -8.42
CA LYS A 16 -8.55 0.13 -7.48
C LYS A 16 -8.62 -1.36 -7.20
N ASN A 17 -8.53 -2.19 -8.24
CA ASN A 17 -8.67 -3.64 -8.08
C ASN A 17 -7.54 -4.22 -7.22
N GLU A 18 -6.30 -3.74 -7.41
CA GLU A 18 -5.14 -4.18 -6.64
C GLU A 18 -5.25 -3.77 -5.17
N ILE A 19 -5.71 -2.54 -4.90
CA ILE A 19 -5.95 -2.05 -3.54
C ILE A 19 -7.07 -2.85 -2.87
N ASP A 20 -8.20 -3.04 -3.56
CA ASP A 20 -9.36 -3.76 -3.00
C ASP A 20 -9.00 -5.21 -2.67
N GLU A 21 -8.18 -5.87 -3.51
CA GLU A 21 -7.69 -7.22 -3.25
C GLU A 21 -6.76 -7.27 -2.03
N ALA A 22 -5.80 -6.34 -1.92
CA ALA A 22 -4.90 -6.28 -0.78
C ALA A 22 -5.65 -6.02 0.54
N ILE A 23 -6.63 -5.12 0.53
CA ILE A 23 -7.50 -4.86 1.69
C ILE A 23 -8.29 -6.12 2.05
N ALA A 24 -8.87 -6.81 1.08
CA ALA A 24 -9.62 -8.04 1.32
C ALA A 24 -8.76 -9.11 2.01
N ARG A 25 -7.51 -9.32 1.55
CA ARG A 25 -6.58 -10.28 2.18
C ARG A 25 -6.32 -9.96 3.64
N VAL A 26 -6.09 -8.69 3.99
CA VAL A 26 -5.88 -8.25 5.38
C VAL A 26 -7.11 -8.51 6.23
N LEU A 27 -8.31 -8.17 5.71
CA LEU A 27 -9.57 -8.39 6.40
C LEU A 27 -9.86 -9.87 6.63
N GLU A 28 -9.59 -10.73 5.64
CA GLU A 28 -9.74 -12.18 5.75
C GLU A 28 -8.79 -12.79 6.78
N LYS A 29 -7.56 -12.28 6.88
CA LYS A 29 -6.57 -12.72 7.88
C LYS A 29 -6.85 -12.20 9.29
N GLY A 30 -7.50 -11.05 9.41
CA GLY A 30 -7.80 -10.40 10.70
C GLY A 30 -6.57 -9.91 11.45
N CYS A 31 -5.42 -9.81 10.78
CA CYS A 31 -4.15 -9.35 11.36
C CYS A 31 -3.91 -7.90 10.93
N PHE A 32 -4.19 -6.96 11.83
CA PHE A 32 -4.17 -5.52 11.50
C PHE A 32 -2.92 -4.78 12.00
N ILE A 33 -2.12 -5.40 12.85
CA ILE A 33 -0.98 -4.77 13.51
C ILE A 33 0.20 -5.72 13.40
N LEU A 34 1.33 -5.22 12.89
CA LEU A 34 2.59 -5.97 12.74
C LEU A 34 2.39 -7.32 12.02
N GLY A 35 1.62 -7.30 10.93
CA GLY A 35 1.35 -8.47 10.08
C GLY A 35 2.33 -8.58 8.92
N GLU A 36 2.23 -9.70 8.19
CA GLU A 36 3.05 -10.02 7.02
C GLU A 36 3.08 -8.95 5.91
N GLU A 37 1.98 -8.22 5.71
CA GLU A 37 1.92 -7.15 4.70
C GLU A 37 2.83 -5.96 5.09
N VAL A 38 3.04 -5.71 6.40
CA VAL A 38 3.98 -4.70 6.90
C VAL A 38 5.41 -5.18 6.72
N GLU A 39 5.71 -6.42 7.11
CA GLU A 39 7.05 -7.03 6.95
C GLU A 39 7.48 -7.04 5.48
N ALA A 40 6.60 -7.46 4.58
CA ALA A 40 6.86 -7.46 3.14
C ALA A 40 7.12 -6.04 2.61
N PHE A 41 6.30 -5.06 3.04
CA PHE A 41 6.49 -3.67 2.63
C PHE A 41 7.82 -3.10 3.13
N GLU A 42 8.22 -3.38 4.38
CA GLU A 42 9.51 -2.93 4.92
C GLU A 42 10.69 -3.45 4.10
N GLU A 43 10.67 -4.73 3.72
CA GLU A 43 11.70 -5.33 2.88
C GLU A 43 11.74 -4.72 1.47
N GLU A 44 10.59 -4.60 0.82
CA GLU A 44 10.46 -4.03 -0.52
C GLU A 44 10.89 -2.56 -0.54
N PHE A 45 10.47 -1.80 0.46
CA PHE A 45 10.76 -0.38 0.54
C PHE A 45 12.23 -0.12 0.90
N ALA A 46 12.83 -0.92 1.78
CA ALA A 46 14.26 -0.89 2.03
C ALA A 46 15.05 -1.12 0.74
N ARG A 47 14.67 -2.16 -0.02
CA ARG A 47 15.28 -2.46 -1.32
C ARG A 47 15.11 -1.32 -2.31
N TYR A 48 13.92 -0.74 -2.41
CA TYR A 48 13.64 0.40 -3.28
C TYR A 48 14.51 1.62 -2.92
N CYS A 49 14.69 1.89 -1.63
CA CYS A 49 15.51 2.99 -1.14
C CYS A 49 17.02 2.71 -1.18
N GLY A 50 17.45 1.47 -1.44
CA GLY A 50 18.85 1.05 -1.34
C GLY A 50 19.37 1.00 0.10
N CYS A 51 18.47 0.88 1.08
CA CYS A 51 18.78 0.78 2.50
C CYS A 51 18.85 -0.68 2.95
N SER A 52 19.57 -0.95 4.03
CA SER A 52 19.64 -2.29 4.62
C SER A 52 18.37 -2.69 5.38
N TYR A 53 17.59 -1.72 5.86
CA TYR A 53 16.41 -1.96 6.70
C TYR A 53 15.30 -0.96 6.37
N GLY A 54 14.06 -1.44 6.41
CA GLY A 54 12.82 -0.66 6.48
C GLY A 54 12.23 -0.84 7.87
N VAL A 55 11.64 0.21 8.43
CA VAL A 55 11.04 0.19 9.78
C VAL A 55 9.76 1.01 9.75
N GLY A 56 8.61 0.43 10.13
CA GLY A 56 7.29 1.05 10.04
C GLY A 56 6.19 0.39 10.86
#